data_AF-K2BGB6-F1
#
_entry.id   AF-K2BGB6-F1
#
_cell.length_a   1.000
_cell.length_b   1.000
_cell.length_c   1.000
_cell.angle_alpha   90.00
_cell.angle_beta   90.00
_cell.angle_gamma   90.00
#
_symmetry.space_group_name_H-M   'P 1'
#
loop_
_entity.id
_entity.type
_entity.pdbx_description
1 polymer ?
#
loop_
_entity_poly.entity_id
_entity_poly.type
_entity_poly.pdbx_seq_one_letter_code
_entity_poly.pdbx_strand_id
1 'polypeptide(L)'
;MFEHVPPPPPLAEPPPKTMSRPQPLPVAKPKPATVPLADQAAVDMFKRTGLNPIQKIGLIVIALVVLAALVGTGLWLFFTLDPFAAPVREVQNDNANTSTTDIPLQDLDTDKDGLRDIDERRHGTDITLADTDADGLSDYTEINQYKTDPLVADSDGDTYLDGDEIDNGYDPLGPGRLQ
;
A
#
# COMPACT_ATOMS: atom_id res chain seq x y z
N MET A 1 5.54 64.09 -44.13
CA MET A 1 6.32 63.25 -43.19
C MET A 1 5.60 63.26 -41.86
N PHE A 2 5.01 62.13 -41.45
CA PHE A 2 4.48 61.96 -40.09
C PHE A 2 5.53 61.17 -39.30
N GLU A 3 6.10 61.77 -38.26
CA GLU A 3 7.05 61.10 -37.36
C GLU A 3 6.30 60.14 -36.44
N HIS A 4 6.76 58.89 -36.41
CA HIS A 4 6.22 57.84 -35.56
C HIS A 4 6.88 57.97 -34.18
N VAL A 5 6.13 58.46 -33.19
CA VAL A 5 6.60 58.56 -31.81
C VAL A 5 6.40 57.21 -31.12
N PRO A 6 7.46 56.57 -30.56
CA PRO A 6 7.32 55.30 -29.87
C PRO A 6 6.56 55.46 -28.54
N PRO A 7 5.81 54.43 -28.09
CA PRO A 7 5.07 54.49 -26.84
C PRO A 7 6.02 54.54 -25.63
N PRO A 8 5.60 55.17 -24.51
CA PRO A 8 6.42 55.26 -23.30
C PRO A 8 6.58 53.87 -22.64
N PRO A 9 7.72 53.64 -21.95
CA PRO A 9 7.95 52.39 -21.23
C PRO A 9 6.97 52.22 -20.05
N PRO A 10 6.62 50.97 -19.68
CA PRO A 10 5.73 50.70 -18.55
C PRO A 10 6.35 51.19 -17.23
N LEU A 11 5.52 51.79 -16.37
CA LEU A 11 5.93 52.23 -15.04
C LEU A 11 6.39 51.02 -14.21
N ALA A 12 7.57 51.12 -13.60
CA ALA A 12 8.08 50.11 -12.67
C ALA A 12 7.15 50.01 -11.45
N GLU A 13 6.68 48.81 -11.14
CA GLU A 13 5.88 48.54 -9.95
C GLU A 13 6.72 48.69 -8.67
N PRO A 14 6.13 49.22 -7.57
CA PRO A 14 6.84 49.32 -6.30
C PRO A 14 7.10 47.93 -5.69
N PRO A 15 8.23 47.74 -5.00
CA PRO A 15 8.55 46.44 -4.38
C PRO A 15 7.53 46.07 -3.30
N PRO A 16 7.22 44.76 -3.13
CA PRO A 16 6.27 44.30 -2.14
C PRO A 16 6.76 44.61 -0.72
N LYS A 17 5.86 45.16 0.11
CA LYS A 17 6.13 45.40 1.53
C LYS A 17 6.29 44.06 2.25
N THR A 18 7.48 43.79 2.75
CA THR A 18 7.75 42.67 3.66
C THR A 18 6.98 42.86 4.97
N MET A 19 5.88 42.13 5.15
CA MET A 19 5.22 42.00 6.44
C MET A 19 5.95 40.95 7.30
N SER A 20 6.61 41.40 8.36
CA SER A 20 7.34 40.55 9.30
C SER A 20 6.39 39.59 10.03
N ARG A 21 6.64 38.28 9.91
CA ARG A 21 5.89 37.22 10.60
C ARG A 21 6.04 37.33 12.13
N PRO A 22 4.97 37.26 12.93
CA PRO A 22 5.07 37.30 14.40
C PRO A 22 5.80 36.05 14.93
N GLN A 23 6.70 36.25 15.91
CA GLN A 23 7.47 35.17 16.52
C GLN A 23 6.59 34.32 17.47
N PRO A 24 6.79 32.99 17.56
CA PRO A 24 6.05 32.13 18.49
C PRO A 24 6.42 32.44 19.95
N LEU A 25 5.43 32.49 20.83
CA LEU A 25 5.60 32.68 22.27
C LEU A 25 6.38 31.50 22.91
N PRO A 26 7.21 31.72 23.93
CA PRO A 26 7.98 30.66 24.58
C PRO A 26 7.07 29.72 25.40
N VAL A 27 7.08 28.43 25.05
CA VAL A 27 6.36 27.37 25.77
C VAL A 27 7.09 27.05 27.08
N ALA A 28 6.40 27.20 28.22
CA ALA A 28 6.94 26.81 29.53
C ALA A 28 6.97 25.27 29.67
N LYS A 29 8.10 24.72 30.12
CA LYS A 29 8.27 23.27 30.34
C LYS A 29 7.48 22.81 31.60
N PRO A 30 6.84 21.63 31.58
CA PRO A 30 6.11 21.10 32.73
C PRO A 30 7.03 20.66 33.87
N LYS A 31 6.59 20.91 35.11
CA LYS A 31 7.29 20.61 36.37
C LYS A 31 7.26 19.10 36.69
N PRO A 32 8.35 18.47 37.16
CA PRO A 32 8.38 17.03 37.42
C PRO A 32 7.52 16.67 38.64
N ALA A 33 6.69 15.63 38.50
CA ALA A 33 5.90 15.07 39.59
C ALA A 33 6.75 14.12 40.44
N THR A 34 6.74 14.30 41.76
CA THR A 34 7.39 13.42 42.74
C THR A 34 6.54 12.16 42.95
N VAL A 35 7.08 10.97 42.69
CA VAL A 35 6.36 9.69 42.86
C VAL A 35 6.35 9.28 44.36
N PRO A 36 5.21 8.83 44.94
CA PRO A 36 5.14 8.47 46.37
C PRO A 36 5.82 7.13 46.69
N LEU A 37 6.42 7.07 47.89
CA LEU A 37 7.23 6.00 48.48
C LEU A 37 6.53 4.63 48.70
N ALA A 38 5.30 4.43 48.23
CA ALA A 38 4.51 3.21 48.48
C ALA A 38 4.79 2.06 47.49
N ASP A 39 5.50 2.33 46.38
CA ASP A 39 5.56 1.41 45.24
C ASP A 39 6.75 0.43 45.28
N GLN A 40 7.58 0.44 46.33
CA GLN A 40 8.75 -0.44 46.40
C GLN A 40 8.42 -1.85 46.94
N ALA A 41 7.33 -2.03 47.68
CA ALA A 41 6.94 -3.33 48.21
C ALA A 41 6.29 -4.25 47.15
N ALA A 42 5.66 -3.66 46.12
CA ALA A 42 5.00 -4.42 45.05
C ALA A 42 6.00 -5.01 44.03
N VAL A 43 7.20 -4.44 43.93
CA VAL A 43 8.22 -4.88 42.95
C VAL A 43 8.93 -6.16 43.41
N ASP A 44 9.02 -6.42 44.71
CA ASP A 44 9.77 -7.57 45.25
C ASP A 44 8.95 -8.86 45.38
N MET A 45 7.62 -8.81 45.22
CA MET A 45 6.76 -9.99 45.41
C MET A 45 6.84 -11.01 44.26
N PHE A 46 7.41 -10.64 43.10
CA PHE A 46 7.46 -11.52 41.92
C PHE A 46 8.71 -12.41 41.83
N LYS A 47 9.63 -12.35 42.82
CA LYS A 47 10.97 -12.93 42.66
C LYS A 47 11.26 -14.23 43.42
N ARG A 48 10.26 -15.07 43.71
CA ARG A 48 10.50 -16.40 44.30
C ARG A 48 9.54 -17.49 43.81
N THR A 49 9.70 -17.96 42.58
CA THR A 49 9.35 -19.35 42.26
C THR A 49 10.45 -20.25 42.83
N GLY A 50 10.21 -20.76 44.05
CA GLY A 50 11.10 -21.65 44.80
C GLY A 50 11.22 -23.07 44.21
N LEU A 51 11.49 -23.19 42.91
CA LEU A 51 11.69 -24.47 42.24
C LEU A 51 13.17 -24.84 42.24
N ASN A 52 13.48 -26.05 42.70
CA ASN A 52 14.83 -26.61 42.69
C ASN A 52 15.38 -26.67 41.26
N PRO A 53 16.70 -26.51 41.04
CA PRO A 53 17.30 -26.54 39.70
C PRO A 53 16.95 -27.81 38.91
N ILE A 54 16.83 -28.96 39.59
CA ILE A 54 16.42 -30.23 39.00
C ILE A 54 14.97 -30.20 38.52
N GLN A 55 14.06 -29.54 39.26
CA GLN A 55 12.66 -29.43 38.86
C GLN A 55 12.46 -28.46 37.69
N LYS A 56 13.32 -27.44 37.57
CA LYS A 56 13.33 -26.55 36.39
C LYS A 56 13.77 -27.30 35.14
N ILE A 57 14.83 -28.11 35.26
CA ILE A 57 15.28 -28.96 34.15
C ILE A 57 14.18 -29.96 33.76
N GLY A 58 13.53 -30.59 34.75
CA GLY A 58 12.40 -31.49 34.51
C GLY A 58 11.25 -30.82 33.73
N LEU A 59 10.86 -29.60 34.11
CA LEU A 59 9.81 -28.85 33.40
C LEU A 59 10.22 -28.47 31.97
N ILE A 60 11.48 -28.07 31.77
CA ILE A 60 11.99 -27.74 30.43
C ILE A 60 11.98 -28.98 29.54
N VAL A 61 12.42 -30.13 30.04
CA VAL A 61 12.42 -31.38 29.27
C VAL A 61 10.98 -31.81 28.93
N ILE A 62 10.06 -31.73 29.88
CA ILE A 62 8.63 -32.04 29.63
C ILE A 62 8.06 -31.09 28.58
N ALA A 63 8.32 -29.78 28.69
CA ALA A 63 7.85 -28.80 27.72
C ALA A 63 8.40 -29.07 26.31
N LEU A 64 9.68 -29.46 26.18
CA LEU A 64 10.29 -29.81 24.90
C LEU A 64 9.69 -31.09 24.30
N VAL A 65 9.43 -32.11 25.11
CA VAL A 65 8.78 -33.36 24.66
C VAL A 65 7.36 -33.09 24.18
N VAL A 66 6.59 -32.27 24.91
CA VAL A 66 5.24 -31.88 24.49
C VAL A 66 5.28 -31.07 23.19
N LEU A 67 6.21 -30.12 23.06
CA LEU A 67 6.36 -29.33 21.85
C LEU A 67 6.73 -30.21 20.65
N ALA A 68 7.68 -31.15 20.81
CA ALA A 68 8.06 -32.08 19.75
C ALA A 68 6.90 -33.00 19.34
N ALA A 69 6.09 -33.46 20.30
CA ALA A 69 4.91 -34.26 20.02
C ALA A 69 3.85 -33.45 19.25
N LEU A 70 3.59 -32.19 19.63
CA LEU A 70 2.62 -31.32 18.96
C LEU A 70 3.05 -30.96 17.54
N VAL A 71 4.34 -30.67 17.33
CA VAL A 71 4.89 -30.38 15.99
C VAL A 71 4.86 -31.65 15.12
N GLY A 72 5.23 -32.80 15.69
CA GLY A 72 5.19 -34.08 14.98
C GLY A 72 3.78 -34.50 14.57
N THR A 73 2.80 -34.36 15.48
CA THR A 73 1.40 -34.69 15.16
C THR A 73 0.77 -33.68 14.20
N GLY A 74 1.11 -32.39 14.31
CA GLY A 74 0.67 -31.35 13.38
C GLY A 74 1.20 -31.56 11.96
N LEU A 75 2.49 -31.86 11.81
CA LEU A 75 3.11 -32.17 10.50
C LEU A 75 2.58 -33.48 9.91
N TRP A 76 2.36 -34.50 10.75
CA TRP A 76 1.74 -35.75 10.30
C TRP A 76 0.31 -35.52 9.80
N LEU A 77 -0.51 -34.74 10.50
CA LEU A 77 -1.86 -34.40 10.02
C LEU A 77 -1.84 -33.56 8.74
N PHE A 78 -0.92 -32.62 8.60
CA PHE A 78 -0.79 -31.80 7.39
C PHE A 78 -0.44 -32.63 6.14
N PHE A 79 0.38 -33.67 6.29
CA PHE A 79 0.79 -34.55 5.18
C PHE A 79 -0.16 -35.72 4.92
N THR A 80 -0.97 -36.12 5.91
CA THR A 80 -1.86 -37.30 5.80
C THR A 80 -3.32 -36.92 5.54
N LEU A 81 -3.71 -35.68 5.79
CA LEU A 81 -5.02 -35.14 5.41
C LEU A 81 -4.92 -34.42 4.07
N ASP A 82 -4.45 -35.11 3.02
CA ASP A 82 -4.74 -34.67 1.65
C ASP A 82 -6.27 -34.75 1.44
N PRO A 83 -7.03 -33.64 1.41
CA PRO A 83 -8.49 -33.72 1.29
C PRO A 83 -8.95 -33.98 -0.14
N PHE A 84 -8.05 -34.29 -1.08
CA PHE A 84 -8.31 -34.26 -2.51
C PHE A 84 -7.85 -35.49 -3.30
N ALA A 85 -7.76 -36.66 -2.68
CA ALA A 85 -7.72 -37.92 -3.42
C ALA A 85 -9.13 -38.37 -3.85
N ALA A 86 -9.87 -37.51 -4.55
CA ALA A 86 -11.07 -37.97 -5.26
C ALA A 86 -10.63 -38.75 -6.51
N PRO A 87 -11.14 -39.97 -6.77
CA PRO A 87 -10.90 -40.61 -8.05
C PRO A 87 -11.61 -39.77 -9.13
N VAL A 88 -10.82 -39.16 -10.01
CA VAL A 88 -11.33 -38.47 -11.20
C VAL A 88 -12.13 -39.49 -12.00
N ARG A 89 -13.46 -39.32 -12.04
CA ARG A 89 -14.29 -40.00 -13.03
C ARG A 89 -13.93 -39.39 -14.37
N GLU A 90 -13.34 -40.20 -15.23
CA GLU A 90 -13.06 -39.89 -16.62
C GLU A 90 -14.38 -39.55 -17.32
N VAL A 91 -14.64 -38.25 -17.46
CA VAL A 91 -15.69 -37.73 -18.30
C VAL A 91 -15.15 -37.77 -19.73
N GLN A 92 -15.48 -38.84 -20.45
CA GLN A 92 -15.32 -38.92 -21.89
C GLN A 92 -16.28 -37.91 -22.54
N ASN A 93 -15.87 -36.65 -22.62
CA ASN A 93 -16.55 -35.62 -23.41
C ASN A 93 -15.55 -35.02 -24.40
N ASP A 94 -15.89 -35.17 -25.67
CA ASP A 94 -15.06 -34.82 -26.81
C ASP A 94 -14.82 -33.31 -26.88
N ASN A 95 -13.57 -32.90 -27.09
CA ASN A 95 -13.08 -31.52 -27.23
C ASN A 95 -13.26 -30.57 -26.02
N ALA A 96 -12.38 -30.66 -25.02
CA ALA A 96 -12.04 -29.51 -24.17
C ALA A 96 -10.63 -29.66 -23.58
N ASN A 97 -9.89 -28.54 -23.55
CA ASN A 97 -8.59 -28.41 -22.92
C ASN A 97 -8.59 -29.00 -21.49
N THR A 98 -7.49 -29.65 -21.09
CA THR A 98 -7.33 -30.18 -19.74
C THR A 98 -6.16 -29.50 -19.07
N SER A 99 -6.50 -28.68 -18.08
CA SER A 99 -5.69 -27.93 -17.14
C SER A 99 -4.67 -28.80 -16.40
N THR A 100 -3.44 -28.29 -16.32
CA THR A 100 -2.42 -28.72 -15.35
C THR A 100 -2.03 -27.49 -14.55
N THR A 101 -2.76 -27.13 -13.49
CA THR A 101 -2.41 -25.95 -12.65
C THR A 101 -2.31 -24.65 -13.47
N ASP A 102 -3.11 -24.55 -14.54
CA ASP A 102 -3.24 -23.35 -15.33
C ASP A 102 -4.37 -22.52 -14.72
N ILE A 103 -4.06 -21.52 -13.88
CA ILE A 103 -4.95 -20.35 -13.85
C ILE A 103 -5.07 -19.94 -15.31
N PRO A 104 -6.28 -19.90 -15.91
CA PRO A 104 -6.42 -19.44 -17.27
C PRO A 104 -5.66 -18.12 -17.35
N LEU A 105 -4.67 -18.00 -18.24
CA LEU A 105 -3.92 -16.75 -18.47
C LEU A 105 -4.83 -15.53 -18.68
N GLN A 106 -6.11 -15.77 -18.96
CA GLN A 106 -7.17 -14.81 -19.15
C GLN A 106 -7.73 -14.19 -17.85
N ASP A 107 -7.44 -14.78 -16.69
CA ASP A 107 -7.91 -14.32 -15.37
C ASP A 107 -6.74 -13.89 -14.45
N LEU A 108 -5.52 -13.79 -15.00
CA LEU A 108 -4.35 -13.33 -14.25
C LEU A 108 -4.38 -11.79 -14.15
N ASP A 109 -4.10 -11.30 -12.96
CA ASP A 109 -4.01 -9.90 -12.54
C ASP A 109 -2.86 -9.85 -11.52
N THR A 110 -1.66 -9.55 -12.02
CA THR A 110 -0.39 -9.75 -11.31
C THR A 110 -0.15 -8.71 -10.22
N ASP A 111 -0.54 -7.46 -10.47
CA ASP A 111 -0.38 -6.30 -9.59
C ASP A 111 -1.66 -5.96 -8.78
N LYS A 112 -2.81 -6.53 -9.16
CA LYS A 112 -4.09 -6.49 -8.44
C LYS A 112 -4.75 -5.13 -8.44
N ASP A 113 -4.58 -4.38 -9.51
CA ASP A 113 -5.26 -3.09 -9.70
C ASP A 113 -6.69 -3.26 -10.28
N GLY A 114 -7.01 -4.47 -10.77
CA GLY A 114 -8.29 -4.83 -11.37
C GLY A 114 -8.29 -4.90 -12.90
N LEU A 115 -7.16 -4.58 -13.55
CA LEU A 115 -6.88 -4.83 -14.95
C LEU A 115 -6.20 -6.21 -15.07
N ARG A 116 -6.48 -6.93 -16.16
CA ARG A 116 -5.92 -8.27 -16.35
C ARG A 116 -4.61 -8.16 -17.12
N ASP A 117 -3.63 -9.03 -16.86
CA ASP A 117 -2.34 -9.08 -17.58
C ASP A 117 -2.49 -9.11 -19.11
N ILE A 118 -3.57 -9.70 -19.61
CA ILE A 118 -3.86 -9.74 -21.05
C ILE A 118 -4.34 -8.41 -21.61
N ASP A 119 -5.05 -7.61 -20.80
CA ASP A 119 -5.54 -6.29 -21.15
C ASP A 119 -4.42 -5.27 -20.97
N GLU A 120 -3.63 -5.36 -19.91
CA GLU A 120 -2.41 -4.56 -19.71
C GLU A 120 -1.46 -4.66 -20.90
N ARG A 121 -1.15 -5.89 -21.35
CA ARG A 121 -0.33 -6.08 -22.57
C ARG A 121 -0.95 -5.49 -23.84
N ARG A 122 -2.27 -5.31 -23.91
CA ARG A 122 -2.95 -4.66 -25.05
C ARG A 122 -2.87 -3.15 -24.96
N HIS A 123 -2.93 -2.59 -23.76
CA HIS A 123 -2.79 -1.17 -23.48
C HIS A 123 -1.32 -0.72 -23.45
N GLY A 124 -0.38 -1.66 -23.28
CA GLY A 124 1.05 -1.39 -23.22
C GLY A 124 1.56 -1.04 -21.82
N THR A 125 0.73 -1.28 -20.79
CA THR A 125 1.05 -1.01 -19.38
C THR A 125 1.94 -2.10 -18.77
N ASP A 126 2.51 -1.84 -17.59
CA ASP A 126 3.39 -2.76 -16.89
C ASP A 126 2.60 -3.70 -15.97
N ILE A 127 2.57 -4.99 -16.33
CA ILE A 127 1.89 -6.07 -15.58
C ILE A 127 2.28 -6.22 -14.10
N THR A 128 3.30 -5.49 -13.63
CA THR A 128 3.76 -5.55 -12.25
C THR A 128 3.50 -4.27 -11.46
N LEU A 129 2.93 -3.24 -12.10
CA LEU A 129 2.69 -1.92 -11.53
C LEU A 129 1.24 -1.52 -11.74
N ALA A 130 0.53 -1.33 -10.63
CA ALA A 130 -0.85 -0.87 -10.64
C ALA A 130 -1.05 0.50 -11.30
N ASP A 131 0.01 1.29 -11.41
CA ASP A 131 0.06 2.66 -11.90
C ASP A 131 1.35 2.75 -12.74
N THR A 132 1.21 2.67 -14.07
CA THR A 132 2.36 2.50 -14.97
C THR A 132 3.17 3.79 -15.14
N ASP A 133 2.52 4.95 -15.13
CA ASP A 133 3.17 6.24 -15.33
C ASP A 133 3.44 7.03 -14.03
N ALA A 134 2.99 6.47 -12.90
CA ALA A 134 3.22 6.91 -11.53
C ALA A 134 2.61 8.27 -11.19
N ASP A 135 1.42 8.56 -11.73
CA ASP A 135 0.69 9.81 -11.54
C ASP A 135 -0.27 9.78 -10.32
N GLY A 136 -0.51 8.60 -9.75
CA GLY A 136 -1.41 8.37 -8.62
C GLY A 136 -2.74 7.70 -8.96
N LEU A 137 -3.03 7.41 -10.24
CA LEU A 137 -4.17 6.62 -10.68
C LEU A 137 -3.72 5.23 -11.11
N SER A 138 -4.61 4.25 -10.93
CA SER A 138 -4.31 2.90 -11.42
C SER A 138 -4.66 2.77 -12.91
N ASP A 139 -3.93 1.93 -13.64
CA ASP A 139 -4.15 1.70 -15.08
C ASP A 139 -5.61 1.29 -15.35
N TYR A 140 -6.17 0.43 -14.49
CA TYR A 140 -7.59 0.08 -14.51
C TYR A 140 -8.51 1.31 -14.43
N THR A 141 -8.21 2.23 -13.51
CA THR A 141 -9.02 3.40 -13.21
C THR A 141 -8.99 4.40 -14.35
N GLU A 142 -7.81 4.64 -14.90
CA GLU A 142 -7.60 5.46 -16.08
C GLU A 142 -8.35 4.91 -17.29
N ILE A 143 -8.13 3.64 -17.64
CA ILE A 143 -8.76 3.02 -18.82
C ILE A 143 -10.28 2.91 -18.66
N ASN A 144 -10.79 2.51 -17.48
CA ASN A 144 -12.20 2.16 -17.33
C ASN A 144 -13.08 3.31 -16.84
N GLN A 145 -12.57 4.20 -15.99
CA GLN A 145 -13.34 5.26 -15.35
C GLN A 145 -13.14 6.61 -16.03
N TYR A 146 -11.88 7.07 -16.17
CA TYR A 146 -11.59 8.45 -16.58
C TYR A 146 -11.24 8.63 -18.06
N LYS A 147 -10.87 7.55 -18.74
CA LYS A 147 -10.46 7.53 -20.16
C LYS A 147 -9.21 8.36 -20.45
N THR A 148 -8.32 8.48 -19.46
CA THR A 148 -6.95 9.00 -19.58
C THR A 148 -6.02 7.95 -20.21
N ASP A 149 -4.81 8.37 -20.58
CA ASP A 149 -3.78 7.48 -21.13
C ASP A 149 -2.87 6.95 -20.02
N PRO A 150 -2.92 5.65 -19.66
CA PRO A 150 -2.18 5.06 -18.53
C PRO A 150 -0.65 5.00 -18.72
N LEU A 151 -0.15 5.61 -19.80
CA LEU A 151 1.27 5.72 -20.10
C LEU A 151 1.75 7.18 -20.03
N VAL A 152 0.85 8.12 -19.70
CA VAL A 152 1.08 9.56 -19.73
C VAL A 152 0.45 10.20 -18.49
N ALA A 153 1.32 10.52 -17.54
CA ALA A 153 0.92 11.08 -16.25
C ALA A 153 0.15 12.42 -16.29
N ASP A 154 0.03 13.05 -17.46
CA ASP A 154 -0.66 14.33 -17.74
C ASP A 154 -1.29 14.19 -19.14
N SER A 155 -2.53 13.72 -19.19
CA SER A 155 -3.20 13.31 -20.43
C SER A 155 -3.60 14.49 -21.32
N ASP A 156 -3.94 15.63 -20.74
CA ASP A 156 -4.35 16.83 -21.49
C ASP A 156 -3.18 17.79 -21.79
N GLY A 157 -2.03 17.58 -21.14
CA GLY A 157 -0.78 18.29 -21.35
C GLY A 157 -0.75 19.69 -20.71
N ASP A 158 -1.56 19.93 -19.69
CA ASP A 158 -1.70 21.22 -19.02
C ASP A 158 -0.77 21.42 -17.80
N THR A 159 0.10 20.43 -17.52
CA THR A 159 1.11 20.34 -16.46
C THR A 159 0.63 19.88 -15.09
N TYR A 160 -0.65 19.54 -14.93
CA TYR A 160 -1.15 18.83 -13.75
C TYR A 160 -1.20 17.33 -14.03
N LEU A 161 -1.02 16.52 -12.99
CA LEU A 161 -1.11 15.07 -13.12
C LEU A 161 -2.57 14.65 -13.09
N ASP A 162 -2.96 13.65 -13.89
CA ASP A 162 -4.37 13.23 -13.97
C ASP A 162 -4.89 12.82 -12.57
N GLY A 163 -4.06 12.12 -11.79
CA GLY A 163 -4.34 11.74 -10.40
C GLY A 163 -4.54 12.93 -9.47
N ASP A 164 -3.68 13.95 -9.56
CA ASP A 164 -3.82 15.19 -8.77
C ASP A 164 -5.11 15.93 -9.15
N GLU A 165 -5.45 15.96 -10.44
CA GLU A 165 -6.66 16.62 -10.92
C GLU A 165 -7.92 15.96 -10.40
N ILE A 166 -8.01 14.63 -10.51
CA ILE A 166 -9.16 13.85 -10.03
C ILE A 166 -9.34 13.99 -8.53
N ASP A 167 -8.25 13.92 -7.75
CA ASP A 167 -8.29 14.11 -6.29
C ASP A 167 -8.79 15.52 -5.90
N ASN A 168 -8.55 16.51 -6.75
CA ASN A 168 -9.02 17.89 -6.56
C ASN A 168 -10.33 18.21 -7.31
N GLY A 169 -10.93 17.22 -7.98
CA GLY A 169 -12.19 17.33 -8.71
C GLY A 169 -12.10 18.16 -10.00
N TYR A 170 -10.97 18.11 -10.69
CA TYR A 170 -10.74 18.66 -12.03
C TYR A 170 -10.86 17.54 -13.09
N ASP A 171 -11.01 17.94 -14.36
CA ASP A 171 -11.19 17.02 -15.50
C ASP A 171 -9.81 16.72 -16.12
N PRO A 172 -9.30 15.48 -16.07
CA PRO A 172 -7.94 15.16 -16.55
C PRO A 172 -7.82 15.14 -18.09
N LEU A 173 -8.92 15.35 -18.81
CA LEU A 173 -8.94 15.39 -20.28
C LEU A 173 -9.18 16.81 -20.81
N GLY A 174 -9.20 17.81 -19.93
CA GLY A 174 -9.34 19.19 -20.37
C GLY A 174 -9.73 20.18 -19.28
N PRO A 175 -9.96 21.43 -19.67
CA PRO A 175 -10.21 22.48 -18.70
C PRO A 175 -11.59 22.31 -18.05
N GLY A 176 -11.64 22.11 -16.72
CA GLY A 176 -12.92 22.11 -16.02
C GLY A 176 -12.95 21.36 -14.71
N ARG A 177 -14.17 21.09 -14.24
CA ARG A 177 -14.45 20.25 -13.07
C ARG A 177 -14.94 18.90 -13.55
N LEU A 178 -14.54 17.83 -12.85
CA LEU A 178 -15.08 16.49 -13.00
C LEU A 178 -16.59 16.51 -12.72
N GLN A 179 -17.43 16.12 -13.69
CA GLN A 179 -18.91 16.15 -13.61
C GLN A 179 -19.55 14.78 -13.81
#